data_AF-K0SVM5-F1
#
_entry.id   AF-K0SVM5-F1
#
_cell.length_a   1.000
_cell.length_b   1.000
_cell.length_c   1.000
_cell.angle_alpha   90.00
_cell.angle_beta   90.00
_cell.angle_gamma   90.00
#
_symmetry.space_group_name_H-M   'P 1'
#
loop_
_entity.id
_entity.type
_entity.pdbx_description
1 polymer ?
#
loop_
_entity_poly.entity_id
_entity_poly.type
_entity_poly.pdbx_seq_one_letter_code
_entity_poly.pdbx_strand_id
1 'polypeptide(L)'
;MSSGEEQETTASVVKEIKKQSSDVNILKEYKEIFSKEKSDGSDKKDDKIATESDSLAALKGLIEEKKASIKDDEKRKLWEFGASPHEEFGKTLDDTYGAFLKWARLKQDTTMVNVSKALRRIESYAEWMESASSDLTEPPLSSSSIKSCLDVWGMNSTIDSEGRFVWWIDLGNIDTQKVKNEYKPEDHLRAFVWYCHAVLYDKNAQENGIIFVENCGKIGIRECFTLMPAKLAAKLDRLTIGVLPIKMVAIYMLETPFWISVFSKLMGMFMSKKMKERFVILQDWSEIERIGGVSATPKRFGKGKVDGEVETDVIEDLYFP
;
A
#
# COMPACT_ATOMS: atom_id res chain seq x y z
N MET A 1 3.60 -0.28 39.50
CA MET A 1 2.17 -0.69 39.59
C MET A 1 1.84 -1.43 38.32
N SER A 2 1.71 -2.76 38.39
CA SER A 2 1.24 -3.56 37.24
C SER A 2 -0.26 -3.33 37.13
N SER A 3 -0.69 -2.46 36.22
CA SER A 3 -2.08 -2.45 35.77
C SER A 3 -2.37 -3.86 35.25
N GLY A 4 -3.33 -4.56 35.85
CA GLY A 4 -3.73 -5.87 35.37
C GLY A 4 -4.19 -5.74 33.92
N GLU A 5 -3.39 -6.24 32.98
CA GLU A 5 -3.80 -6.35 31.59
C GLU A 5 -5.00 -7.29 31.55
N GLU A 6 -6.18 -6.71 31.32
CA GLU A 6 -7.40 -7.47 31.09
C GLU A 6 -7.15 -8.37 29.86
N GLN A 7 -7.19 -9.69 30.05
CA GLN A 7 -6.92 -10.62 28.95
C GLN A 7 -7.91 -10.37 27.80
N GLU A 8 -7.38 -9.96 26.64
CA GLU A 8 -8.20 -9.79 25.44
C GLU A 8 -8.75 -11.14 24.99
N THR A 9 -10.06 -11.21 24.80
CA THR A 9 -10.75 -12.41 24.30
C THR A 9 -11.19 -12.20 22.86
N THR A 10 -11.42 -13.28 22.11
CA THR A 10 -12.01 -13.17 20.76
C THR A 10 -13.31 -12.37 20.74
N ALA A 11 -14.14 -12.49 21.80
CA ALA A 11 -15.39 -11.75 21.92
C ALA A 11 -15.17 -10.23 22.11
N SER A 12 -14.18 -9.83 22.91
CA SER A 12 -13.86 -8.41 23.10
C SER A 12 -13.30 -7.78 21.82
N VAL A 13 -12.42 -8.50 21.11
CA VAL A 13 -11.87 -8.08 19.81
C VAL A 13 -13.00 -7.84 18.79
N VAL A 14 -13.91 -8.80 18.63
CA VAL A 14 -15.05 -8.68 17.71
C VAL A 14 -15.98 -7.54 18.10
N LYS A 15 -16.21 -7.33 19.40
CA LYS A 15 -17.02 -6.22 19.89
C LYS A 15 -16.41 -4.86 19.55
N GLU A 16 -15.10 -4.70 19.71
CA GLU A 16 -14.42 -3.43 19.40
C GLU A 16 -14.44 -3.15 17.89
N ILE A 17 -14.19 -4.16 17.04
CA ILE A 17 -14.31 -4.02 15.58
C ILE A 17 -15.71 -3.53 15.19
N LYS A 18 -16.77 -4.13 15.76
CA LYS A 18 -18.16 -3.74 15.49
C LYS A 18 -18.49 -2.33 15.98
N LYS A 19 -17.88 -1.89 17.08
CA LYS A 19 -18.08 -0.56 17.63
C LYS A 19 -17.48 0.52 16.74
N GLN A 20 -16.29 0.28 16.21
CA GLN A 20 -15.62 1.20 15.28
C GLN A 20 -16.24 1.19 13.87
N SER A 21 -17.10 0.21 13.57
CA SER A 21 -17.78 0.06 12.27
C SER A 21 -19.17 0.71 12.21
N SER A 22 -19.52 1.64 13.11
CA SER A 22 -20.90 2.16 13.20
C SER A 22 -21.38 2.83 11.92
N ASP A 23 -20.48 3.49 11.19
CA ASP A 23 -20.80 4.25 9.97
C ASP A 23 -20.30 3.57 8.69
N VAL A 24 -19.36 2.63 8.82
CA VAL A 24 -18.78 1.88 7.71
C VAL A 24 -18.76 0.41 8.11
N ASN A 25 -19.41 -0.44 7.32
CA ASN A 25 -19.32 -1.89 7.52
C ASN A 25 -17.92 -2.37 7.09
N ILE A 26 -16.97 -2.27 8.02
CA ILE A 26 -15.54 -2.60 7.82
C ILE A 26 -15.37 -3.99 7.19
N LEU A 27 -16.15 -4.99 7.63
CA LEU A 27 -16.08 -6.33 7.06
C LEU A 27 -16.56 -6.38 5.60
N LYS A 28 -17.56 -5.58 5.24
CA LYS A 28 -18.03 -5.46 3.86
C LYS A 28 -16.95 -4.79 3.00
N GLU A 29 -16.38 -3.67 3.44
CA GLU A 29 -15.30 -2.98 2.71
C GLU A 29 -14.10 -3.91 2.50
N TYR A 30 -13.65 -4.58 3.55
CA TYR A 30 -12.56 -5.55 3.44
C TYR A 30 -12.90 -6.73 2.54
N LYS A 31 -14.13 -7.25 2.60
CA LYS A 31 -14.56 -8.29 1.67
C LYS A 31 -14.47 -7.79 0.23
N GLU A 32 -14.83 -6.54 -0.04
CA GLU A 32 -14.72 -5.95 -1.38
C GLU A 32 -13.26 -5.76 -1.81
N ILE A 33 -12.42 -5.21 -0.94
CA ILE A 33 -10.98 -4.97 -1.20
C ILE A 33 -10.25 -6.29 -1.45
N PHE A 34 -10.44 -7.27 -0.56
CA PHE A 34 -9.78 -8.57 -0.65
C PHE A 34 -10.50 -9.57 -1.56
N SER A 35 -11.65 -9.20 -2.14
CA SER A 35 -12.31 -10.06 -3.11
C SER A 35 -11.36 -10.38 -4.26
N LYS A 36 -11.37 -11.66 -4.66
CA LYS A 36 -10.47 -12.23 -5.68
C LYS A 36 -10.56 -11.49 -7.02
N GLU A 37 -11.72 -10.90 -7.32
CA GLU A 37 -11.97 -10.17 -8.57
C GLU A 37 -11.22 -8.83 -8.63
N LYS A 38 -11.13 -8.10 -7.51
CA LYS A 38 -10.52 -6.77 -7.45
C LYS A 38 -9.03 -6.80 -7.13
N SER A 39 -8.60 -7.64 -6.18
CA SER A 39 -7.22 -7.61 -5.67
C SER A 39 -6.17 -8.18 -6.62
N ASP A 40 -6.44 -9.32 -7.25
CA ASP A 40 -5.39 -10.11 -7.90
C ASP A 40 -5.15 -9.79 -9.39
N GLY A 41 -6.03 -8.99 -10.02
CA GLY A 41 -5.88 -8.62 -11.42
C GLY A 41 -5.73 -9.85 -12.32
N SER A 42 -6.63 -10.81 -12.20
CA SER A 42 -6.54 -12.07 -12.94
C SER A 42 -6.56 -11.87 -14.45
N ASP A 43 -5.85 -12.75 -15.16
CA ASP A 43 -5.89 -12.83 -16.62
C ASP A 43 -7.26 -13.38 -17.05
N LYS A 44 -7.82 -12.80 -18.11
CA LYS A 44 -9.08 -13.23 -18.71
C LYS A 44 -8.83 -13.90 -20.05
N LYS A 45 -9.77 -14.75 -20.47
CA LYS A 45 -9.66 -15.60 -21.68
C LYS A 45 -9.33 -14.81 -22.96
N ASP A 46 -9.78 -13.57 -23.05
CA ASP A 46 -9.68 -12.72 -24.24
C ASP A 46 -8.82 -11.47 -24.01
N ASP A 47 -7.92 -11.54 -23.02
CA ASP A 47 -6.98 -10.45 -22.77
C ASP A 47 -6.01 -10.26 -23.94
N LYS A 48 -5.84 -9.01 -24.37
CA LYS A 48 -4.84 -8.64 -25.36
C LYS A 48 -3.46 -8.73 -24.73
N ILE A 49 -2.56 -9.46 -25.39
CA ILE A 49 -1.14 -9.58 -25.01
C ILE A 49 -0.29 -8.88 -26.08
N ALA A 50 0.72 -8.15 -25.64
CA ALA A 50 1.70 -7.50 -26.51
C ALA A 50 3.13 -7.85 -26.05
N THR A 51 4.11 -7.69 -26.94
CA THR A 51 5.52 -7.70 -26.57
C THR A 51 5.83 -6.49 -25.69
N GLU A 52 6.90 -6.55 -24.90
CA GLU A 52 7.33 -5.44 -24.06
C GLU A 52 7.55 -4.15 -24.87
N SER A 53 8.17 -4.24 -26.05
CA SER A 53 8.43 -3.09 -26.93
C SER A 53 7.15 -2.42 -27.44
N ASP A 54 6.09 -3.19 -27.67
CA ASP A 54 4.86 -2.71 -28.31
C ASP A 54 3.76 -2.40 -27.27
N SER A 55 3.98 -2.84 -26.02
CA SER A 55 2.98 -2.82 -24.96
C SER A 55 2.48 -1.42 -24.59
N LEU A 56 3.35 -0.41 -24.59
CA LEU A 56 2.98 0.98 -24.30
C LEU A 56 2.06 1.56 -25.38
N ALA A 57 2.40 1.38 -26.65
CA ALA A 57 1.57 1.82 -27.76
C ALA A 57 0.20 1.10 -27.75
N ALA A 58 0.21 -0.21 -27.53
CA ALA A 58 -1.02 -1.00 -27.44
C ALA A 58 -1.92 -0.52 -26.29
N LEU A 59 -1.36 -0.29 -25.10
CA LEU A 59 -2.12 0.21 -23.94
C LEU A 59 -2.71 1.59 -24.20
N LYS A 60 -1.95 2.53 -24.75
CA LYS A 60 -2.45 3.85 -25.14
C LYS A 60 -3.62 3.75 -26.13
N GLY A 61 -3.51 2.86 -27.13
CA GLY A 61 -4.62 2.59 -28.05
C GLY A 61 -5.90 2.17 -27.33
N LEU A 62 -5.79 1.27 -26.34
CA LEU A 62 -6.94 0.86 -25.53
C LEU A 62 -7.52 1.98 -24.67
N ILE A 63 -6.66 2.85 -24.12
CA ILE A 63 -7.09 4.01 -23.34
C ILE A 63 -7.88 4.98 -24.23
N GLU A 64 -7.42 5.25 -25.44
CA GLU A 64 -8.12 6.13 -26.38
C GLU A 64 -9.43 5.52 -26.88
N GLU A 65 -9.45 4.21 -27.19
CA GLU A 65 -10.69 3.47 -27.48
C GLU A 65 -11.70 3.61 -26.31
N LYS A 66 -11.22 3.48 -25.07
CA LYS A 66 -12.05 3.63 -23.88
C LYS A 66 -12.57 5.05 -23.72
N LYS A 67 -11.73 6.07 -23.83
CA LYS A 67 -12.14 7.49 -23.78
C LYS A 67 -13.18 7.81 -24.85
N ALA A 68 -12.98 7.34 -26.09
CA ALA A 68 -13.93 7.55 -27.18
C ALA A 68 -15.30 6.90 -26.92
N SER A 69 -15.33 5.78 -26.18
CA SER A 69 -16.58 5.11 -25.80
C SER A 69 -17.38 5.81 -24.70
N ILE A 70 -16.74 6.71 -23.94
CA ILE A 70 -17.37 7.45 -22.84
C ILE A 70 -18.17 8.62 -23.42
N LYS A 71 -19.48 8.65 -23.15
CA LYS A 71 -20.39 9.73 -23.58
C LYS A 71 -20.50 10.89 -22.58
N ASP A 72 -20.14 10.63 -21.33
CA ASP A 72 -20.25 11.55 -20.21
C ASP A 72 -18.93 12.30 -20.02
N ASP A 73 -18.93 13.61 -20.21
CA ASP A 73 -17.71 14.43 -20.15
C ASP A 73 -17.08 14.41 -18.75
N GLU A 74 -17.85 14.29 -17.67
CA GLU A 74 -17.30 14.17 -16.32
C GLU A 74 -16.50 12.87 -16.16
N LYS A 75 -16.95 11.78 -16.81
CA LYS A 75 -16.20 10.51 -16.81
C LYS A 75 -14.97 10.55 -17.71
N ARG A 76 -14.88 11.49 -18.65
CA ARG A 76 -13.66 11.69 -19.45
C ARG A 76 -12.55 12.34 -18.63
N LYS A 77 -12.90 13.25 -17.70
CA LYS A 77 -11.96 13.90 -16.78
C LYS A 77 -11.17 12.92 -15.91
N LEU A 78 -11.72 11.73 -15.63
CA LEU A 78 -11.02 10.64 -14.94
C LEU A 78 -9.64 10.34 -15.54
N TRP A 79 -9.49 10.55 -16.85
CA TRP A 79 -8.27 10.24 -17.60
C TRP A 79 -7.29 11.42 -17.70
N GLU A 80 -7.58 12.54 -17.04
CA GLU A 80 -6.68 13.68 -16.94
C GLU A 80 -5.68 13.51 -15.79
N PHE A 81 -5.98 12.63 -14.82
CA PHE A 81 -5.12 12.33 -13.66
C PHE A 81 -4.67 13.58 -12.88
N GLY A 82 -5.49 14.63 -12.82
CA GLY A 82 -5.11 15.93 -12.26
C GLY A 82 -4.70 15.93 -10.78
N ALA A 83 -5.10 14.91 -10.02
CA ALA A 83 -4.70 14.74 -8.61
C ALA A 83 -3.43 13.87 -8.44
N SER A 84 -2.87 13.33 -9.52
CA SER A 84 -1.69 12.44 -9.48
C SER A 84 -0.40 13.25 -9.36
N PRO A 85 0.50 12.96 -8.41
CA PRO A 85 1.71 13.74 -8.19
C PRO A 85 2.85 13.42 -9.17
N HIS A 86 2.56 13.02 -10.42
CA HIS A 86 3.63 12.56 -11.34
C HIS A 86 4.68 13.63 -11.64
N GLU A 87 4.28 14.90 -11.75
CA GLU A 87 5.21 16.02 -11.99
C GLU A 87 6.19 16.23 -10.82
N GLU A 88 5.73 16.02 -9.58
CA GLU A 88 6.56 16.11 -8.37
C GLU A 88 7.72 15.10 -8.38
N PHE A 89 7.52 13.95 -9.05
CA PHE A 89 8.55 12.92 -9.22
C PHE A 89 9.37 13.07 -10.51
N GLY A 90 9.16 14.16 -11.27
CA GLY A 90 9.75 14.35 -12.60
C GLY A 90 9.33 13.25 -13.59
N LYS A 91 8.11 12.74 -13.44
CA LYS A 91 7.55 11.65 -14.25
C LYS A 91 6.43 12.13 -15.16
N THR A 92 6.26 11.42 -16.26
CA THR A 92 5.18 11.60 -17.22
C THR A 92 4.08 10.55 -17.00
N LEU A 93 2.94 10.71 -17.67
CA LEU A 93 1.92 9.65 -17.71
C LEU A 93 2.43 8.35 -18.35
N ASP A 94 3.40 8.42 -19.26
CA ASP A 94 3.99 7.23 -19.87
C ASP A 94 4.77 6.40 -18.85
N ASP A 95 5.44 7.05 -17.90
CA ASP A 95 6.12 6.38 -16.79
C ASP A 95 5.10 5.65 -15.89
N THR A 96 3.97 6.29 -15.60
CA THR A 96 2.85 5.66 -14.91
C THR A 96 2.36 4.45 -15.69
N TYR A 97 2.05 4.60 -16.98
CA TYR A 97 1.60 3.47 -17.80
C TYR A 97 2.63 2.34 -17.84
N GLY A 98 3.92 2.68 -17.93
CA GLY A 98 5.03 1.74 -17.84
C GLY A 98 5.00 0.92 -16.55
N ALA A 99 4.78 1.55 -15.40
CA ALA A 99 4.67 0.83 -14.12
C ALA A 99 3.50 -0.19 -14.11
N PHE A 100 2.34 0.18 -14.66
CA PHE A 100 1.20 -0.74 -14.77
C PHE A 100 1.47 -1.89 -15.76
N LEU A 101 2.19 -1.62 -16.84
CA LEU A 101 2.61 -2.64 -17.81
C LEU A 101 3.58 -3.65 -17.20
N LYS A 102 4.58 -3.17 -16.45
CA LYS A 102 5.53 -4.04 -15.73
C LYS A 102 4.82 -4.97 -14.75
N TRP A 103 3.86 -4.46 -14.00
CA TRP A 103 3.02 -5.27 -13.12
C TRP A 103 2.16 -6.30 -13.85
N ALA A 104 1.76 -6.00 -15.10
CA ALA A 104 0.96 -6.86 -15.94
C ALA A 104 1.76 -7.83 -16.83
N ARG A 105 3.09 -7.91 -16.66
CA ARG A 105 3.92 -8.93 -17.32
C ARG A 105 3.44 -10.34 -17.00
N LEU A 106 3.52 -11.24 -17.97
CA LEU A 106 3.17 -12.63 -17.77
C LEU A 106 4.24 -13.32 -16.93
N LYS A 107 3.83 -14.15 -15.98
CA LYS A 107 4.76 -14.84 -15.07
C LYS A 107 5.66 -15.85 -15.79
N GLN A 108 5.11 -16.50 -16.82
CA GLN A 108 5.80 -17.50 -17.63
C GLN A 108 6.71 -16.90 -18.71
N ASP A 109 6.50 -15.62 -19.06
CA ASP A 109 7.27 -14.93 -20.10
C ASP A 109 7.25 -13.43 -19.82
N THR A 110 8.33 -12.91 -19.25
CA THR A 110 8.43 -11.50 -18.87
C THR A 110 8.57 -10.56 -20.05
N THR A 111 8.81 -11.08 -21.26
CA THR A 111 8.84 -10.29 -22.51
C THR A 111 7.45 -10.02 -23.07
N MET A 112 6.42 -10.69 -22.51
CA MET A 112 5.03 -10.56 -22.89
C MET A 112 4.22 -9.87 -21.79
N VAL A 113 3.37 -8.93 -22.18
CA VAL A 113 2.60 -8.07 -21.28
C VAL A 113 1.11 -8.18 -21.57
N ASN A 114 0.32 -8.42 -20.52
CA ASN A 114 -1.14 -8.38 -20.62
C ASN A 114 -1.64 -6.94 -20.54
N VAL A 115 -1.73 -6.27 -21.70
CA VAL A 115 -2.14 -4.85 -21.77
C VAL A 115 -3.61 -4.64 -21.37
N SER A 116 -4.47 -5.64 -21.56
CA SER A 116 -5.86 -5.59 -21.09
C SER A 116 -5.96 -5.60 -19.57
N LYS A 117 -5.08 -6.35 -18.90
CA LYS A 117 -4.97 -6.36 -17.43
C LYS A 117 -4.42 -5.05 -16.90
N ALA A 118 -3.39 -4.48 -17.54
CA ALA A 118 -2.87 -3.16 -17.20
C ALA A 118 -3.97 -2.09 -17.30
N LEU A 119 -4.73 -2.07 -18.41
CA LEU A 119 -5.85 -1.14 -18.61
C LEU A 119 -6.87 -1.20 -17.46
N ARG A 120 -7.34 -2.39 -17.08
CA ARG A 120 -8.32 -2.52 -15.98
C ARG A 120 -7.82 -1.94 -14.66
N ARG A 121 -6.52 -2.07 -14.38
CA ARG A 121 -5.89 -1.52 -13.18
C ARG A 121 -5.77 0.01 -13.31
N ILE A 122 -5.42 0.54 -14.48
CA ILE A 122 -5.41 2.00 -14.75
C ILE A 122 -6.82 2.61 -14.63
N GLU A 123 -7.86 1.94 -15.11
CA GLU A 123 -9.25 2.38 -14.92
C GLU A 123 -9.58 2.52 -13.43
N SER A 124 -9.18 1.53 -12.62
CA SER A 124 -9.37 1.57 -11.16
C SER A 124 -8.60 2.71 -10.51
N TYR A 125 -7.41 3.04 -11.04
CA TYR A 125 -6.59 4.17 -10.60
C TYR A 125 -7.19 5.53 -10.98
N ALA A 126 -7.62 5.70 -12.24
CA ALA A 126 -8.32 6.89 -12.69
C ALA A 126 -9.56 7.20 -11.83
N GLU A 127 -10.39 6.18 -11.60
CA GLU A 127 -11.58 6.30 -10.73
C GLU A 127 -11.22 6.66 -9.28
N TRP A 128 -10.18 6.01 -8.73
CA TRP A 128 -9.79 6.26 -7.34
C TRP A 128 -9.21 7.66 -7.16
N MET A 129 -8.30 8.09 -8.06
CA MET A 129 -7.66 9.40 -8.01
C MET A 129 -8.70 10.52 -8.13
N GLU A 130 -9.68 10.41 -9.02
CA GLU A 130 -10.76 11.37 -9.11
C GLU A 130 -11.62 11.37 -7.84
N SER A 131 -11.99 10.20 -7.33
CA SER A 131 -12.80 10.11 -6.11
C SER A 131 -12.09 10.67 -4.86
N ALA A 132 -10.77 10.84 -4.94
CA ALA A 132 -9.95 11.39 -3.89
C ALA A 132 -9.48 12.83 -4.17
N SER A 133 -9.79 13.39 -5.34
CA SER A 133 -9.17 14.62 -5.83
C SER A 133 -9.31 15.79 -4.86
N SER A 134 -10.49 15.99 -4.28
CA SER A 134 -10.77 17.04 -3.30
C SER A 134 -9.86 17.01 -2.07
N ASP A 135 -9.41 15.82 -1.66
CA ASP A 135 -8.58 15.63 -0.48
C ASP A 135 -7.08 15.73 -0.82
N LEU A 136 -6.73 15.69 -2.11
CA LEU A 136 -5.36 15.60 -2.58
C LEU A 136 -4.85 16.93 -3.14
N THR A 137 -5.70 17.76 -3.72
CA THR A 137 -5.24 18.94 -4.49
C THR A 137 -4.86 20.14 -3.65
N GLU A 138 -5.35 20.26 -2.41
CA GLU A 138 -5.05 21.41 -1.54
C GLU A 138 -4.62 20.96 -0.13
N PRO A 139 -3.38 21.26 0.32
CA PRO A 139 -2.28 21.87 -0.45
C PRO A 139 -1.82 21.05 -1.68
N PRO A 140 -0.89 21.50 -2.53
CA PRO A 140 -0.34 20.63 -3.58
C PRO A 140 0.33 19.37 -3.01
N LEU A 141 0.21 18.20 -3.67
CA LEU A 141 0.91 16.97 -3.26
C LEU A 141 2.42 17.06 -3.54
N SER A 142 3.16 17.76 -2.68
CA SER A 142 4.62 17.87 -2.73
C SER A 142 5.28 17.21 -1.52
N SER A 143 6.57 16.85 -1.64
CA SER A 143 7.37 16.32 -0.53
C SER A 143 7.35 17.24 0.70
N SER A 144 7.49 18.56 0.47
CA SER A 144 7.43 19.57 1.52
C SER A 144 6.10 19.61 2.27
N SER A 145 4.97 19.40 1.58
CA SER A 145 3.63 19.45 2.19
C SER A 145 3.30 18.24 3.05
N ILE A 146 3.95 17.10 2.80
CA ILE A 146 3.63 15.82 3.44
C ILE A 146 4.70 15.34 4.43
N LYS A 147 5.92 15.92 4.43
CA LYS A 147 7.06 15.44 5.24
C LYS A 147 6.73 15.33 6.72
N SER A 148 6.17 16.39 7.31
CA SER A 148 5.85 16.39 8.74
C SER A 148 4.84 15.31 9.12
N CYS A 149 3.88 15.03 8.22
CA CYS A 149 2.91 13.96 8.42
C CYS A 149 3.56 12.57 8.25
N LEU A 150 4.42 12.37 7.25
CA LEU A 150 5.16 11.11 7.10
C LEU A 150 6.05 10.81 8.32
N ASP A 151 6.71 11.82 8.87
CA ASP A 151 7.61 11.67 10.01
C ASP A 151 6.91 11.10 11.25
N VAL A 152 5.64 11.44 11.47
CA VAL A 152 4.88 10.88 12.60
C VAL A 152 4.48 9.42 12.41
N TRP A 153 4.44 8.94 11.16
CA TRP A 153 4.19 7.53 10.85
C TRP A 153 5.42 6.65 11.03
N GLY A 154 6.62 7.23 11.16
CA GLY A 154 7.86 6.47 11.36
C GLY A 154 8.09 5.44 10.24
N MET A 155 7.68 5.76 9.02
CA MET A 155 7.91 4.90 7.86
C MET A 155 9.38 4.93 7.50
N ASN A 156 9.92 3.79 7.10
CA ASN A 156 11.27 3.68 6.55
C ASN A 156 11.24 2.81 5.29
N SER A 157 12.20 3.00 4.39
CA SER A 157 12.35 2.22 3.17
C SER A 157 13.79 1.84 2.90
N THR A 158 14.01 0.57 2.53
CA THR A 158 15.33 0.02 2.22
C THR A 158 15.26 -0.91 1.01
N ILE A 159 16.43 -1.34 0.50
CA ILE A 159 16.54 -2.39 -0.52
C ILE A 159 17.25 -3.58 0.11
N ASP A 160 16.67 -4.77 -0.02
CA ASP A 160 17.31 -5.98 0.50
C ASP A 160 18.37 -6.57 -0.46
N SER A 161 19.02 -7.65 -0.04
CA SER A 161 20.06 -8.34 -0.81
C SER A 161 19.57 -8.99 -2.11
N GLU A 162 18.25 -9.18 -2.27
CA GLU A 162 17.63 -9.66 -3.50
C GLU A 162 17.17 -8.51 -4.41
N GLY A 163 17.44 -7.26 -4.01
CA GLY A 163 17.00 -6.06 -4.74
C GLY A 163 15.52 -5.78 -4.57
N ARG A 164 14.83 -6.37 -3.59
CA ARG A 164 13.41 -6.08 -3.32
C ARG A 164 13.32 -4.80 -2.51
N PHE A 165 12.27 -4.02 -2.77
CA PHE A 165 11.96 -2.85 -1.96
C PHE A 165 11.33 -3.29 -0.64
N VAL A 166 11.81 -2.78 0.49
CA VAL A 166 11.27 -3.11 1.81
C VAL A 166 10.68 -1.85 2.44
N TRP A 167 9.37 -1.85 2.69
CA TRP A 167 8.65 -0.76 3.33
C TRP A 167 8.38 -1.12 4.80
N TRP A 168 9.06 -0.41 5.70
CA TRP A 168 9.02 -0.59 7.14
C TRP A 168 8.05 0.39 7.80
N ILE A 169 7.22 -0.12 8.71
CA ILE A 169 6.35 0.68 9.57
C ILE A 169 6.48 0.16 11.01
N ASP A 170 6.97 1.00 11.92
CA ASP A 170 7.08 0.66 13.33
C ASP A 170 5.90 1.23 14.13
N LEU A 171 4.77 0.51 14.14
CA LEU A 171 3.57 0.91 14.88
C LEU A 171 3.83 1.09 16.37
N GLY A 172 4.84 0.39 16.91
CA GLY A 172 5.27 0.54 18.29
C GLY A 172 5.98 1.84 18.60
N ASN A 173 6.46 2.55 17.58
CA ASN A 173 7.20 3.80 17.70
C ASN A 173 6.46 5.01 17.11
N ILE A 174 5.28 4.81 16.51
CA ILE A 174 4.42 5.90 16.04
C ILE A 174 3.98 6.79 17.20
N ASP A 175 4.07 8.11 17.01
CA ASP A 175 3.47 9.08 17.92
C ASP A 175 1.95 9.14 17.68
N THR A 176 1.24 8.19 18.28
CA THR A 176 -0.21 8.05 18.08
C THR A 176 -1.00 9.29 18.52
N GLN A 177 -0.45 10.12 19.41
CA GLN A 177 -1.10 11.37 19.82
C GLN A 177 -0.97 12.42 18.73
N LYS A 178 0.22 12.57 18.14
CA LYS A 178 0.39 13.49 17.00
C LYS A 178 -0.43 13.07 15.80
N VAL A 179 -0.42 11.78 15.45
CA VAL A 179 -1.25 11.25 14.36
C VAL A 179 -2.71 11.64 14.54
N LYS A 180 -3.27 11.46 15.74
CA LYS A 180 -4.70 11.72 16.00
C LYS A 180 -5.06 13.20 16.16
N ASN A 181 -4.16 14.00 16.74
CA ASN A 181 -4.51 15.34 17.24
C ASN A 181 -3.90 16.48 16.43
N GLU A 182 -2.78 16.26 15.73
CA GLU A 182 -2.08 17.31 14.97
C GLU A 182 -2.41 17.28 13.48
N TYR A 183 -2.84 16.13 12.95
CA TYR A 183 -3.11 15.93 11.53
C TYR A 183 -4.57 15.59 11.27
N LYS A 184 -5.08 16.08 10.14
CA LYS A 184 -6.40 15.72 9.64
C LYS A 184 -6.32 14.41 8.84
N PRO A 185 -7.44 13.71 8.64
CA PRO A 185 -7.48 12.53 7.78
C PRO A 185 -6.93 12.77 6.36
N GLU A 186 -7.16 13.96 5.81
CA GLU A 186 -6.67 14.35 4.49
C GLU A 186 -5.13 14.43 4.46
N ASP A 187 -4.49 14.92 5.53
CA ASP A 187 -3.02 14.99 5.62
C ASP A 187 -2.40 13.60 5.54
N HIS A 188 -2.98 12.63 6.24
CA HIS A 188 -2.56 11.23 6.17
C HIS A 188 -2.79 10.63 4.78
N LEU A 189 -3.96 10.88 4.19
CA LEU A 189 -4.25 10.39 2.83
C LEU A 189 -3.21 10.89 1.85
N ARG A 190 -2.90 12.18 1.89
CA ARG A 190 -1.91 12.83 1.02
C ARG A 190 -0.52 12.24 1.22
N ALA A 191 -0.09 12.08 2.47
CA ALA A 191 1.21 11.51 2.81
C ALA A 191 1.37 10.09 2.26
N PHE A 192 0.37 9.22 2.48
CA PHE A 192 0.39 7.86 1.95
C PHE A 192 0.29 7.82 0.42
N VAL A 193 -0.56 8.65 -0.20
CA VAL A 193 -0.66 8.73 -1.67
C VAL A 193 0.66 9.12 -2.27
N TRP A 194 1.29 10.17 -1.75
CA TRP A 194 2.58 10.64 -2.21
C TRP A 194 3.64 9.53 -2.05
N TYR A 195 3.72 8.89 -0.88
CA TYR A 195 4.69 7.81 -0.63
C TYR A 195 4.48 6.60 -1.55
N CYS A 196 3.22 6.21 -1.77
CA CYS A 196 2.90 5.13 -2.69
C CYS A 196 3.30 5.44 -4.14
N HIS A 197 3.30 6.71 -4.56
CA HIS A 197 3.80 7.11 -5.88
C HIS A 197 5.33 7.11 -5.94
N ALA A 198 6.02 7.49 -4.85
CA ALA A 198 7.47 7.30 -4.77
C ALA A 198 7.85 5.82 -4.97
N VAL A 199 7.13 4.93 -4.31
CA VAL A 199 7.24 3.47 -4.46
C VAL A 199 6.85 2.99 -5.86
N LEU A 200 5.78 3.55 -6.45
CA LEU A 200 5.31 3.21 -7.80
C LEU A 200 6.41 3.40 -8.85
N TYR A 201 7.22 4.45 -8.70
CA TYR A 201 8.29 4.81 -9.63
C TYR A 201 9.65 4.21 -9.27
N ASP A 202 9.77 3.54 -8.12
CA ASP A 202 11.01 2.87 -7.75
C ASP A 202 11.25 1.62 -8.62
N LYS A 203 12.46 1.53 -9.17
CA LYS A 203 12.82 0.45 -10.10
C LYS A 203 12.84 -0.91 -9.41
N ASN A 204 13.33 -0.97 -8.17
CA ASN A 204 13.44 -2.21 -7.42
C ASN A 204 12.04 -2.74 -7.05
N ALA A 205 11.13 -1.86 -6.63
CA ALA A 205 9.74 -2.17 -6.37
C ALA A 205 9.02 -2.71 -7.62
N GLN A 206 9.27 -2.11 -8.80
CA GLN A 206 8.66 -2.55 -10.07
C GLN A 206 9.14 -3.93 -10.52
N GLU A 207 10.45 -4.18 -10.46
CA GLU A 207 11.06 -5.41 -11.01
C GLU A 207 10.95 -6.58 -10.00
N ASN A 208 11.39 -6.33 -8.77
CA ASN A 208 11.59 -7.36 -7.76
C ASN A 208 10.38 -7.46 -6.80
N GLY A 209 9.59 -6.40 -6.70
CA GLY A 209 8.43 -6.34 -5.83
C GLY A 209 8.75 -5.75 -4.46
N ILE A 210 7.73 -5.76 -3.60
CA ILE A 210 7.75 -5.08 -2.31
C ILE A 210 7.51 -6.06 -1.16
N ILE A 211 8.31 -5.93 -0.11
CA ILE A 211 8.07 -6.51 1.19
C ILE A 211 7.55 -5.42 2.12
N PHE A 212 6.41 -5.64 2.75
CA PHE A 212 5.94 -4.80 3.84
C PHE A 212 6.39 -5.40 5.16
N VAL A 213 6.88 -4.57 6.07
CA VAL A 213 7.30 -5.00 7.41
C VAL A 213 6.63 -4.11 8.44
N GLU A 214 5.76 -4.71 9.24
CA GLU A 214 5.03 -4.02 10.30
C GLU A 214 5.52 -4.52 11.65
N ASN A 215 6.17 -3.66 12.43
CA ASN A 215 6.39 -3.96 13.84
C ASN A 215 5.16 -3.52 14.63
N CYS A 216 4.40 -4.50 15.14
CA CYS A 216 3.19 -4.27 15.92
C CYS A 216 3.45 -4.23 17.43
N GLY A 217 4.73 -4.23 17.85
CA GLY A 217 5.08 -4.23 19.26
C GLY A 217 4.43 -3.07 19.99
N LYS A 218 3.73 -3.33 21.10
CA LYS A 218 3.10 -2.33 21.98
C LYS A 218 1.88 -1.58 21.42
N ILE A 219 1.37 -1.87 20.22
CA ILE A 219 0.10 -1.29 19.78
C ILE A 219 -1.08 -2.11 20.30
N GLY A 220 -1.89 -1.51 21.17
CA GLY A 220 -3.13 -2.12 21.63
C GLY A 220 -4.21 -2.11 20.54
N ILE A 221 -5.21 -2.99 20.67
CA ILE A 221 -6.29 -3.08 19.68
C ILE A 221 -6.98 -1.74 19.48
N ARG A 222 -7.29 -1.04 20.57
CA ARG A 222 -8.00 0.23 20.52
C ARG A 222 -7.14 1.28 19.85
N GLU A 223 -5.86 1.35 20.20
CA GLU A 223 -4.90 2.28 19.60
C GLU A 223 -4.84 2.09 18.08
N CYS A 224 -4.73 0.83 17.63
CA CYS A 224 -4.68 0.48 16.20
C CYS A 224 -5.96 0.85 15.45
N PHE A 225 -7.13 0.40 15.92
CA PHE A 225 -8.40 0.66 15.24
C PHE A 225 -8.88 2.11 15.33
N THR A 226 -8.28 2.92 16.21
CA THR A 226 -8.57 4.36 16.31
C THR A 226 -7.43 5.22 15.79
N LEU A 227 -6.38 4.62 15.21
CA LEU A 227 -5.23 5.37 14.69
C LEU A 227 -5.63 6.31 13.56
N MET A 228 -6.57 5.86 12.73
CA MET A 228 -7.18 6.66 11.67
C MET A 228 -8.67 6.31 11.53
N PRO A 229 -9.50 7.21 10.96
CA PRO A 229 -10.89 6.89 10.68
C PRO A 229 -11.02 5.67 9.76
N ALA A 230 -11.99 4.78 10.03
CA ALA A 230 -12.18 3.55 9.25
C ALA A 230 -12.37 3.79 7.74
N LYS A 231 -13.03 4.90 7.37
CA LYS A 231 -13.19 5.30 5.96
C LYS A 231 -11.86 5.64 5.29
N LEU A 232 -10.94 6.29 6.02
CA LEU A 232 -9.61 6.59 5.53
C LEU A 232 -8.79 5.30 5.38
N ALA A 233 -8.80 4.43 6.39
CA ALA A 233 -8.13 3.13 6.33
C ALA A 233 -8.57 2.32 5.09
N ALA A 234 -9.88 2.18 4.88
CA ALA A 234 -10.41 1.47 3.71
C ALA A 234 -10.01 2.14 2.38
N LYS A 235 -9.91 3.48 2.34
CA LYS A 235 -9.47 4.24 1.16
C LYS A 235 -7.99 3.96 0.85
N LEU A 236 -7.13 3.90 1.87
CA LEU A 236 -5.71 3.55 1.74
C LEU A 236 -5.50 2.08 1.36
N ASP A 237 -6.24 1.15 1.96
CA ASP A 237 -6.19 -0.27 1.60
C ASP A 237 -6.61 -0.49 0.14
N ARG A 238 -7.64 0.22 -0.31
CA ARG A 238 -8.05 0.18 -1.73
C ARG A 238 -6.94 0.71 -2.64
N LEU A 239 -6.25 1.77 -2.23
CA LEU A 239 -5.13 2.33 -2.99
C LEU A 239 -4.01 1.29 -3.19
N THR A 240 -3.55 0.68 -2.09
CA THR A 240 -2.35 -0.19 -2.09
C THR A 240 -2.62 -1.59 -2.65
N ILE A 241 -3.82 -2.14 -2.46
CA ILE A 241 -4.17 -3.51 -2.86
C ILE A 241 -4.89 -3.54 -4.22
N GLY A 242 -5.82 -2.61 -4.43
CA GLY A 242 -6.79 -2.67 -5.53
C GLY A 242 -6.47 -1.73 -6.71
N VAL A 243 -5.67 -0.70 -6.49
CA VAL A 243 -5.55 0.42 -7.42
C VAL A 243 -4.14 0.54 -7.99
N LEU A 244 -3.12 0.62 -7.13
CA LEU A 244 -1.74 0.75 -7.61
C LEU A 244 -1.20 -0.58 -8.12
N PRO A 245 -0.31 -0.57 -9.12
CA PRO A 245 0.32 -1.76 -9.70
C PRO A 245 1.48 -2.26 -8.82
N ILE A 246 1.23 -2.45 -7.52
CA ILE A 246 2.25 -2.89 -6.57
C ILE A 246 2.38 -4.43 -6.59
N LYS A 247 3.59 -4.93 -6.82
CA LYS A 247 3.92 -6.35 -6.74
C LYS A 247 4.32 -6.72 -5.31
N MET A 248 3.33 -6.92 -4.44
CA MET A 248 3.58 -7.41 -3.08
C MET A 248 4.18 -8.82 -3.09
N VAL A 249 5.32 -9.00 -2.44
CA VAL A 249 6.03 -10.27 -2.24
C VAL A 249 5.59 -10.89 -0.92
N ALA A 250 5.66 -10.13 0.18
CA ALA A 250 5.25 -10.55 1.51
C ALA A 250 4.81 -9.35 2.37
N ILE A 251 4.04 -9.63 3.40
CA ILE A 251 3.80 -8.75 4.55
C ILE A 251 4.30 -9.52 5.77
N TYR A 252 5.40 -9.06 6.35
CA TYR A 252 5.92 -9.58 7.61
C TYR A 252 5.40 -8.74 8.76
N MET A 253 4.80 -9.40 9.75
CA MET A 253 4.42 -8.76 11.00
C MET A 253 5.30 -9.25 12.13
N LEU A 254 5.90 -8.33 12.87
CA LEU A 254 6.74 -8.58 14.04
C LEU A 254 5.99 -8.20 15.31
N GLU A 255 6.31 -8.89 16.40
CA GLU A 255 5.77 -8.60 17.74
C GLU A 255 4.23 -8.50 17.79
N THR A 256 3.54 -9.37 17.03
CA THR A 256 2.09 -9.28 16.90
C THR A 256 1.39 -9.61 18.22
N PRO A 257 0.58 -8.71 18.80
CA PRO A 257 -0.28 -9.05 19.92
C PRO A 257 -1.33 -10.10 19.54
N PHE A 258 -1.89 -10.77 20.55
CA PHE A 258 -2.87 -11.86 20.37
C PHE A 258 -4.07 -11.43 19.50
N TRP A 259 -4.56 -10.20 19.64
CA TRP A 259 -5.69 -9.73 18.85
C TRP A 259 -5.41 -9.69 17.35
N ILE A 260 -4.17 -9.46 16.90
CA ILE A 260 -3.80 -9.52 15.48
C ILE A 260 -3.96 -10.94 14.96
N SER A 261 -3.52 -11.94 15.73
CA SER A 261 -3.71 -13.35 15.35
C SER A 261 -5.19 -13.72 15.20
N VAL A 262 -6.06 -13.17 16.06
CA VAL A 262 -7.52 -13.33 15.93
C VAL A 262 -8.03 -12.61 14.68
N PHE A 263 -7.63 -11.36 14.47
CA PHE A 263 -8.02 -10.54 13.34
C PHE A 263 -7.60 -11.16 12.00
N SER A 264 -6.35 -11.61 11.86
CA SER A 264 -5.84 -12.26 10.66
C SER A 264 -6.59 -13.55 10.33
N LYS A 265 -7.04 -14.33 11.32
CA LYS A 265 -7.90 -15.50 11.10
C LYS A 265 -9.27 -15.10 10.54
N LEU A 266 -9.88 -14.04 11.08
CA LEU A 266 -11.15 -13.51 10.59
C LEU A 266 -11.02 -12.98 9.16
N MET A 267 -10.00 -12.16 8.91
CA MET A 267 -9.70 -11.58 7.60
C MET A 267 -9.30 -12.62 6.57
N GLY A 268 -8.61 -13.68 7.01
CA GLY A 268 -8.28 -14.83 6.20
C GLY A 268 -9.50 -15.49 5.57
N MET A 269 -10.72 -15.38 6.12
CA MET A 269 -11.89 -15.93 5.44
C MET A 269 -12.20 -15.24 4.10
N PHE A 270 -11.74 -14.00 3.91
CA PHE A 270 -12.00 -13.19 2.71
C PHE A 270 -10.79 -13.11 1.76
N MET A 271 -9.58 -13.40 2.25
CA MET A 271 -8.35 -13.36 1.46
C MET A 271 -8.24 -14.52 0.46
N SER A 272 -7.69 -14.24 -0.72
CA SER A 272 -7.27 -15.29 -1.66
C SER A 272 -6.16 -16.15 -1.04
N LYS A 273 -6.02 -17.41 -1.50
CA LYS A 273 -4.94 -18.30 -1.04
C LYS A 273 -3.57 -17.64 -1.16
N LYS A 274 -3.33 -16.98 -2.30
CA LYS A 274 -2.11 -16.23 -2.59
C LYS A 274 -1.87 -15.09 -1.61
N MET A 275 -2.91 -14.32 -1.25
CA MET A 275 -2.75 -13.25 -0.26
C MET A 275 -2.44 -13.80 1.13
N LYS A 276 -3.07 -14.91 1.55
CA LYS A 276 -2.74 -15.57 2.83
C LYS A 276 -1.29 -16.03 2.90
N GLU A 277 -0.78 -16.60 1.81
CA GLU A 277 0.61 -17.07 1.72
C GLU A 277 1.63 -15.93 1.84
N ARG A 278 1.23 -14.69 1.52
CA ARG A 278 2.07 -13.50 1.65
C ARG A 278 2.07 -12.93 3.07
N PHE A 279 1.06 -13.24 3.88
CA PHE A 279 0.95 -12.72 5.23
C PHE A 279 1.68 -13.64 6.20
N VAL A 280 2.80 -13.15 6.75
CA VAL A 280 3.70 -13.94 7.60
C VAL A 280 3.86 -13.24 8.94
N ILE A 281 3.45 -13.94 10.01
CA ILE A 281 3.70 -13.48 11.38
C ILE A 281 5.01 -14.10 11.85
N LEU A 282 5.99 -13.25 12.15
CA LEU A 282 7.28 -13.66 12.70
C LEU A 282 7.20 -13.63 14.23
N GLN A 283 7.47 -14.77 14.87
CA GLN A 283 7.38 -14.89 16.33
C GLN A 283 8.64 -14.35 17.03
N ASP A 284 9.78 -14.36 16.34
CA ASP A 284 11.10 -14.04 16.88
C ASP A 284 11.88 -13.14 15.92
N TRP A 285 12.63 -12.18 16.47
CA TRP A 285 13.49 -11.26 15.71
C TRP A 285 14.67 -11.95 15.03
N SER A 286 15.04 -13.15 15.47
CA SER A 286 16.02 -14.00 14.77
C SER A 286 15.58 -14.42 13.36
N GLU A 287 14.29 -14.29 13.03
CA GLU A 287 13.77 -14.52 11.67
C GLU A 287 13.97 -13.32 10.73
N ILE A 288 14.62 -12.23 11.16
CA ILE A 288 14.86 -11.02 10.34
C ILE A 288 15.63 -11.31 9.05
N GLU A 289 16.40 -12.40 9.01
CA GLU A 289 17.07 -12.90 7.80
C GLU A 289 16.09 -13.15 6.63
N ARG A 290 14.82 -13.44 6.92
CA ARG A 290 13.75 -13.60 5.91
C ARG A 290 13.36 -12.29 5.24
N ILE A 291 13.78 -11.16 5.82
CA ILE A 291 13.54 -9.79 5.37
C ILE A 291 14.87 -9.13 4.92
N GLY A 292 15.89 -9.94 4.59
CA GLY A 292 17.20 -9.42 4.16
C GLY A 292 18.18 -9.14 5.30
N GLY A 293 17.85 -9.54 6.53
CA GLY A 293 18.75 -9.49 7.67
C GLY A 293 18.98 -8.07 8.20
N VAL A 294 19.99 -7.95 9.07
CA VAL A 294 20.37 -6.65 9.68
C VAL A 294 20.81 -5.62 8.63
N SER A 295 21.39 -6.08 7.52
CA SER A 295 21.85 -5.23 6.41
C SER A 295 20.72 -4.51 5.65
N ALA A 296 19.49 -5.02 5.73
CA ALA A 296 18.31 -4.39 5.14
C ALA A 296 17.45 -3.66 6.17
N THR A 297 17.74 -3.81 7.47
CA THR A 297 16.91 -3.29 8.55
C THR A 297 17.34 -1.87 8.92
N PRO A 298 16.41 -0.89 8.99
CA PRO A 298 16.72 0.46 9.44
C PRO A 298 17.27 0.48 10.87
N LYS A 299 18.23 1.37 11.12
CA LYS A 299 18.67 1.66 12.49
C LYS A 299 17.48 2.06 13.35
N ARG A 300 17.45 1.53 14.56
CA ARG A 300 16.42 1.80 15.60
C ARG A 300 15.04 1.18 15.33
N PHE A 301 14.81 0.52 14.20
CA PHE A 301 13.59 -0.25 13.99
C PHE A 301 13.44 -1.32 15.09
N GLY A 302 12.24 -1.49 15.65
CA GLY A 302 12.03 -2.45 16.74
C GLY A 302 12.65 -2.04 18.06
N LYS A 303 12.97 -0.75 18.26
CA LYS A 303 13.56 -0.19 19.49
C LYS A 303 14.87 -0.87 19.90
N GLY A 304 15.71 -1.21 18.92
CA GLY A 304 17.03 -1.82 19.14
C GLY A 304 16.98 -3.30 19.55
N LYS A 305 15.87 -3.99 19.28
CA LYS A 305 15.82 -5.46 19.39
C LYS A 305 16.67 -6.16 18.33
N VAL A 306 16.99 -5.45 17.26
CA VAL A 306 17.94 -5.84 16.23
C VAL A 306 18.85 -4.65 15.94
N ASP A 307 20.13 -4.93 15.73
CA ASP A 307 21.13 -3.93 15.36
C ASP A 307 21.08 -3.71 13.83
N GLY A 308 19.99 -3.09 13.36
CA GLY A 308 19.86 -2.73 11.95
C GLY A 308 21.01 -1.85 11.48
N GLU A 309 21.49 -2.07 10.25
CA GLU A 309 22.69 -1.42 9.73
C GLU A 309 22.37 -0.22 8.83
N VAL A 310 21.15 -0.14 8.28
CA VAL A 310 20.79 0.90 7.30
C VAL A 310 20.56 2.24 8.00
N GLU A 311 21.36 3.24 7.62
CA GLU A 311 21.28 4.59 8.20
C GLU A 311 20.29 5.51 7.50
N THR A 312 20.08 5.30 6.20
CA THR A 312 19.29 6.20 5.36
C THR A 312 18.07 5.51 4.76
N ASP A 313 16.99 6.28 4.59
CA ASP A 313 15.78 5.83 3.93
C ASP A 313 15.89 6.14 2.43
N VAL A 314 15.62 5.13 1.59
CA VAL A 314 15.75 5.23 0.12
C VAL A 314 14.87 6.34 -0.46
N ILE A 315 13.66 6.54 0.07
CA ILE A 315 12.74 7.60 -0.36
C ILE A 315 13.15 8.95 0.24
N GLU A 316 13.63 8.98 1.50
CA GLU A 316 14.13 10.20 2.15
C GLU A 316 15.31 10.78 1.38
N ASP A 317 16.32 9.98 1.08
CA ASP A 317 17.52 10.37 0.33
C ASP A 317 17.19 10.90 -1.08
N LEU A 318 16.16 10.36 -1.72
CA LEU A 318 15.80 10.72 -3.10
C LEU A 318 14.95 11.99 -3.18
N TYR A 319 14.06 12.22 -2.21
CA TYR A 319 12.98 13.19 -2.36
C TYR A 319 12.87 14.22 -1.24
N PHE A 320 13.68 14.10 -0.19
CA PHE A 320 13.72 15.03 0.95
C PHE A 320 15.15 15.52 1.25
N PRO A 321 15.84 16.16 0.27
CA PRO A 321 17.21 16.62 0.42
C PRO A 321 17.38 17.82 1.36
#